data_AF-A0A957BN59-F1
#
_entry.id   AF-A0A957BN59-F1
#
_cell.length_a   1.000
_cell.length_b   1.000
_cell.length_c   1.000
_cell.angle_alpha   90.00
_cell.angle_beta   90.00
_cell.angle_gamma   90.00
#
_symmetry.space_group_name_H-M   'P 1'
#
loop_
_entity.id
_entity.type
_entity.pdbx_description
1 polymer ?
#
loop_
_entity_poly.entity_id
_entity_poly.type
_entity_poly.pdbx_seq_one_letter_code
_entity_poly.pdbx_strand_id
1 'polypeptide(L)'
;MQITYQDDSFCCWGADAQGGVYILRLFVKELLWVQFGRFQQGRPIEVPSGEYVYVGSALGQKGSGSLARRLLRHASRSDAAKPQSIRQQMLALFPQIGLGPTPLRPPTGKKLRWHVDFLLEECVVELRGVYIVRVKKRNTEGHRGGTELYGEKNKSVKSVAKNSDRQLETAVSRHLLTLPQIIPLVPGLGSTDDPGGTHLLQVTAVPHWWQTFPGQINEFLRGEAA
;
A
#
# COMPACT_ATOMS: atom_id res chain seq x y z
N MET A 1 -5.93 14.44 -8.65
CA MET A 1 -4.93 13.56 -9.33
C MET A 1 -5.58 12.88 -10.54
N GLN A 2 -4.87 12.58 -11.64
CA GLN A 2 -5.46 11.90 -12.81
C GLN A 2 -5.11 10.41 -12.83
N ILE A 3 -5.99 9.58 -13.39
CA ILE A 3 -5.74 8.17 -13.69
C ILE A 3 -4.80 8.10 -14.89
N THR A 4 -3.71 7.34 -14.77
CA THR A 4 -2.68 7.14 -15.81
C THR A 4 -2.67 5.73 -16.38
N TYR A 5 -3.29 4.78 -15.69
CA TYR A 5 -3.49 3.41 -16.16
C TYR A 5 -4.68 2.78 -15.45
N GLN A 6 -5.49 1.99 -16.15
CA GLN A 6 -6.54 1.20 -15.54
C GLN A 6 -6.86 -0.04 -16.39
N ASP A 7 -6.99 -1.19 -15.72
CA ASP A 7 -7.58 -2.42 -16.22
C ASP A 7 -8.37 -3.12 -15.09
N ASP A 8 -8.73 -4.39 -15.26
CA ASP A 8 -9.50 -5.16 -14.28
C ASP A 8 -8.76 -5.41 -12.95
N SER A 9 -7.42 -5.42 -12.96
CA SER A 9 -6.57 -5.77 -11.82
C SER A 9 -5.76 -4.60 -11.28
N PHE A 10 -5.63 -3.51 -12.03
CA PHE A 10 -4.79 -2.38 -11.70
C PHE A 10 -5.51 -1.06 -11.97
N CYS A 11 -5.30 -0.10 -11.08
CA CYS A 11 -5.61 1.30 -11.35
C CYS A 11 -4.50 2.17 -10.78
N CYS A 12 -3.97 3.10 -11.58
CA CYS A 12 -2.88 3.96 -11.20
C CYS A 12 -3.27 5.42 -11.34
N TRP A 13 -3.04 6.21 -10.28
CA TRP A 13 -3.16 7.65 -10.25
C TRP A 13 -1.79 8.31 -10.18
N GLY A 14 -1.62 9.37 -10.97
CA GLY A 14 -0.39 10.15 -11.07
C GLY A 14 0.70 9.48 -11.92
N ALA A 15 1.72 10.26 -12.23
CA ALA A 15 2.86 9.87 -13.07
C ALA A 15 4.19 10.24 -12.39
N ASP A 16 5.27 9.66 -12.91
CA ASP A 16 6.66 10.06 -12.66
C ASP A 16 7.17 10.03 -11.21
N ALA A 17 6.44 9.38 -10.30
CA ALA A 17 6.92 9.09 -8.95
C ALA A 17 7.19 7.59 -8.76
N GLN A 18 8.22 7.27 -7.98
CA GLN A 18 8.59 5.88 -7.66
C GLN A 18 8.07 5.43 -6.29
N GLY A 19 7.48 6.36 -5.54
CA GLY A 19 6.86 6.13 -4.24
C GLY A 19 5.40 6.57 -4.21
N GLY A 20 4.72 6.23 -3.12
CA GLY A 20 3.33 6.61 -2.90
C GLY A 20 2.58 5.65 -1.98
N VAL A 21 1.26 5.61 -2.16
CA VAL A 21 0.31 4.79 -1.42
C VAL A 21 -0.26 3.73 -2.35
N TYR A 22 -0.64 2.58 -1.81
CA TYR A 22 -1.32 1.53 -2.55
C TYR A 22 -2.44 0.90 -1.72
N ILE A 23 -3.42 0.36 -2.44
CA ILE A 23 -4.48 -0.49 -1.88
C ILE A 23 -4.39 -1.84 -2.58
N LEU A 24 -4.35 -2.92 -1.80
CA LEU A 24 -4.38 -4.28 -2.30
C LEU A 24 -5.80 -4.82 -2.15
N ARG A 25 -6.39 -5.36 -3.21
CA ARG A 25 -7.62 -6.16 -3.15
C ARG A 25 -7.26 -7.61 -2.98
N LEU A 26 -7.72 -8.20 -1.88
CA LEU A 26 -7.44 -9.57 -1.50
C LEU A 26 -8.74 -10.39 -1.49
N PHE A 27 -8.64 -11.67 -1.81
CA PHE A 27 -9.71 -12.63 -1.58
C PHE A 27 -9.19 -13.80 -0.75
N VAL A 28 -9.88 -14.08 0.34
CA VAL A 28 -9.62 -15.20 1.26
C VAL A 28 -10.65 -16.28 0.96
N LYS A 29 -10.20 -17.44 0.45
CA LYS A 29 -11.11 -18.50 -0.03
C LYS A 29 -11.84 -19.23 1.10
N GLU A 30 -11.19 -19.36 2.25
CA GLU A 30 -11.68 -20.12 3.40
C GLU A 30 -11.24 -19.46 4.70
N LEU A 31 -11.89 -19.82 5.82
CA LEU A 31 -11.55 -19.30 7.14
C LEU A 31 -10.07 -19.58 7.48
N LEU A 32 -9.36 -18.55 7.95
CA LEU A 32 -7.97 -18.65 8.37
C LEU A 32 -7.76 -18.21 9.81
N TRP A 33 -6.73 -18.77 10.45
CA TRP A 33 -6.19 -18.29 11.72
C TRP A 33 -4.77 -17.80 11.47
N VAL A 34 -4.58 -16.48 11.40
CA VAL A 34 -3.31 -15.89 10.97
C VAL A 34 -2.60 -15.25 12.15
N GLN A 35 -1.34 -15.66 12.39
CA GLN A 35 -0.46 -14.97 13.32
C GLN A 35 0.23 -13.80 12.62
N PHE A 36 -0.21 -12.59 12.90
CA PHE A 36 0.35 -11.35 12.34
C PHE A 36 1.63 -10.91 13.07
N GLY A 37 2.67 -11.74 13.00
CA GLY A 37 3.96 -11.47 13.65
C GLY A 37 3.82 -11.36 15.18
N ARG A 38 4.17 -10.18 15.74
CA ARG A 38 4.06 -9.89 17.18
C ARG A 38 2.77 -9.13 17.56
N PHE A 39 1.92 -8.82 16.59
CA PHE A 39 0.65 -8.15 16.86
C PHE A 39 -0.18 -8.98 17.85
N GLN A 40 -0.80 -8.32 18.83
CA GLN A 40 -1.48 -8.99 19.96
C GLN A 40 -0.66 -10.12 20.59
N GLN A 41 0.64 -9.89 20.79
CA GLN A 41 1.59 -10.85 21.36
C GLN A 41 1.74 -12.14 20.53
N GLY A 42 1.42 -12.08 19.23
CA GLY A 42 1.46 -13.23 18.34
C GLY A 42 0.27 -14.17 18.47
N ARG A 43 -0.83 -13.73 19.10
CA ARG A 43 -2.08 -14.51 19.09
C ARG A 43 -2.62 -14.60 17.65
N PRO A 44 -3.03 -15.80 17.19
CA PRO A 44 -3.72 -15.94 15.92
C PRO A 44 -5.02 -15.15 15.90
N ILE A 45 -5.30 -14.51 14.77
CA ILE A 45 -6.53 -13.77 14.52
C ILE A 45 -7.34 -14.52 13.48
N GLU A 46 -8.64 -14.64 13.73
CA GLU A 46 -9.60 -15.18 12.79
C GLU A 46 -9.76 -14.25 11.58
N VAL A 47 -9.61 -14.80 10.38
CA VAL A 47 -9.81 -14.09 9.11
C VAL A 47 -10.86 -14.86 8.31
N PRO A 48 -12.14 -14.45 8.36
CA PRO A 48 -13.21 -15.09 7.60
C PRO A 48 -12.94 -15.13 6.09
N SER A 49 -13.55 -16.08 5.38
CA SER A 49 -13.55 -16.06 3.92
C SER A 49 -14.23 -14.80 3.40
N GLY A 50 -13.71 -14.20 2.33
CA GLY A 50 -14.31 -13.01 1.72
C GLY A 50 -13.31 -12.08 1.05
N GLU A 51 -13.78 -10.89 0.70
CA GLU A 51 -12.99 -9.84 0.09
C GLU A 51 -12.41 -8.90 1.16
N TYR A 52 -11.18 -8.45 0.95
CA TYR A 52 -10.47 -7.54 1.85
C TYR A 52 -9.74 -6.47 1.06
N VAL A 53 -9.54 -5.32 1.69
CA VAL A 53 -8.58 -4.31 1.26
C VAL A 53 -7.46 -4.17 2.26
N TYR A 54 -6.24 -4.02 1.77
CA TYR A 54 -5.10 -3.60 2.57
C TYR A 54 -4.54 -2.28 2.06
N VAL A 55 -4.36 -1.29 2.94
CA VAL A 55 -3.74 -0.01 2.62
C VAL A 55 -2.29 0.00 3.11
N GLY A 56 -1.37 0.45 2.25
CA GLY A 56 0.02 0.60 2.64
C GLY A 56 0.72 1.72 1.87
N SER A 57 1.90 2.12 2.35
CA SER A 57 2.77 3.06 1.63
C SER A 57 4.16 2.48 1.30
N ALA A 58 4.78 3.08 0.29
CA ALA A 58 6.15 2.81 -0.11
C ALA A 58 6.78 4.11 -0.61
N LEU A 59 7.47 4.82 0.30
CA LEU A 59 7.95 6.18 0.04
C LEU A 59 9.37 6.26 -0.54
N GLY A 60 10.03 5.11 -0.72
CA GLY A 60 11.37 5.06 -1.30
C GLY A 60 11.34 5.39 -2.79
N GLN A 61 12.35 6.11 -3.28
CA GLN A 61 12.47 6.39 -4.71
C GLN A 61 13.20 5.27 -5.47
N LYS A 62 13.95 4.42 -4.75
CA LYS A 62 14.70 3.29 -5.27
C LYS A 62 14.74 2.18 -4.22
N GLY A 63 15.23 1.00 -4.61
CA GLY A 63 15.48 -0.09 -3.67
C GLY A 63 14.20 -0.80 -3.20
N SER A 64 14.30 -1.55 -2.11
CA SER A 64 13.16 -2.29 -1.51
C SER A 64 12.08 -1.37 -0.92
N GLY A 65 12.39 -0.09 -0.72
CA GLY A 65 11.46 0.92 -0.24
C GLY A 65 10.58 1.53 -1.32
N SER A 66 10.85 1.29 -2.61
CA SER A 66 10.04 1.83 -3.71
C SER A 66 8.75 1.06 -3.93
N LEU A 67 7.78 1.73 -4.53
CA LEU A 67 6.43 1.22 -4.75
C LEU A 67 6.44 -0.07 -5.59
N ALA A 68 7.16 -0.06 -6.72
CA ALA A 68 7.31 -1.23 -7.58
C ALA A 68 7.82 -2.46 -6.80
N ARG A 69 8.89 -2.29 -6.00
CA ARG A 69 9.50 -3.40 -5.26
C ARG A 69 8.65 -3.83 -4.07
N ARG A 70 7.93 -2.91 -3.43
CA ARG A 70 7.00 -3.20 -2.35
C ARG A 70 5.86 -4.08 -2.85
N LEU A 71 5.22 -3.66 -3.92
CA LEU A 71 4.09 -4.38 -4.52
C LEU A 71 4.50 -5.77 -5.02
N LEU A 72 5.65 -5.88 -5.72
CA LEU A 72 6.17 -7.18 -6.13
C LEU A 72 6.48 -8.13 -4.97
N ARG A 73 6.86 -7.58 -3.81
CA ARG A 73 7.07 -8.36 -2.62
C ARG A 73 5.76 -8.89 -2.04
N HIS A 74 4.69 -8.11 -2.08
CA HIS A 74 3.36 -8.59 -1.70
C HIS A 74 2.84 -9.66 -2.67
N ALA A 75 3.12 -9.52 -3.97
CA ALA A 75 2.79 -10.53 -4.97
C ALA A 75 3.73 -11.76 -4.95
N SER A 76 4.74 -11.78 -4.09
CA SER A 76 5.64 -12.94 -3.91
C SER A 76 5.30 -13.68 -2.62
N ARG A 77 5.62 -14.97 -2.57
CA ARG A 77 5.66 -15.78 -1.35
C ARG A 77 7.10 -16.12 -0.99
N SER A 78 7.33 -16.66 0.20
CA SER A 78 8.65 -17.14 0.63
C SER A 78 9.07 -18.33 -0.24
N ASP A 79 8.12 -19.21 -0.56
CA ASP A 79 8.26 -20.17 -1.65
C ASP A 79 8.17 -19.44 -3.00
N ALA A 80 9.34 -19.23 -3.62
CA ALA A 80 9.45 -18.52 -4.88
C ALA A 80 8.72 -19.23 -6.05
N ALA A 81 8.47 -20.53 -5.94
CA ALA A 81 7.75 -21.33 -6.93
C ALA A 81 6.23 -21.10 -6.90
N LYS A 82 5.69 -20.49 -5.84
CA LYS A 82 4.23 -20.30 -5.66
C LYS A 82 3.84 -18.83 -5.44
N PRO A 83 4.18 -17.92 -6.36
CA PRO A 83 3.79 -16.52 -6.24
C PRO A 83 2.28 -16.31 -6.36
N GLN A 84 1.84 -15.09 -6.07
CA GLN A 84 0.53 -14.62 -6.48
C GLN A 84 0.47 -14.54 -8.01
N SER A 85 -0.68 -14.88 -8.61
CA SER A 85 -0.89 -14.90 -10.06
C SER A 85 -0.62 -13.53 -10.70
N ILE A 86 -1.01 -12.44 -10.03
CA ILE A 86 -0.82 -11.06 -10.47
C ILE A 86 0.66 -10.65 -10.62
N ARG A 87 1.63 -11.41 -10.06
CA ARG A 87 3.06 -11.06 -10.09
C ARG A 87 3.60 -10.90 -11.51
N GLN A 88 3.19 -11.76 -12.45
CA GLN A 88 3.67 -11.67 -13.83
C GLN A 88 3.11 -10.42 -14.54
N GLN A 89 1.85 -10.10 -14.29
CA GLN A 89 1.24 -8.87 -14.81
C GLN A 89 1.98 -7.64 -14.27
N MET A 90 2.34 -7.61 -12.97
CA MET A 90 3.15 -6.53 -12.41
C MET A 90 4.52 -6.39 -13.08
N LEU A 91 5.21 -7.51 -13.36
CA LEU A 91 6.53 -7.49 -14.02
C LEU A 91 6.47 -6.93 -15.43
N ALA A 92 5.37 -7.20 -16.15
CA ALA A 92 5.14 -6.66 -17.49
C ALA A 92 4.69 -5.18 -17.45
N LEU A 93 3.70 -4.87 -16.60
CA LEU A 93 3.04 -3.58 -16.56
C LEU A 93 3.93 -2.48 -15.97
N PHE A 94 4.58 -2.74 -14.84
CA PHE A 94 5.27 -1.68 -14.10
C PHE A 94 6.35 -0.95 -14.93
N PRO A 95 7.21 -1.64 -15.70
CA PRO A 95 8.12 -0.98 -16.62
C PRO A 95 7.42 -0.12 -17.69
N GLN A 96 6.27 -0.59 -18.23
CA GLN A 96 5.51 0.12 -19.28
C GLN A 96 4.95 1.46 -18.76
N ILE A 97 4.51 1.50 -17.51
CA ILE A 97 3.99 2.72 -16.88
C ILE A 97 5.09 3.55 -16.16
N GLY A 98 6.36 3.22 -16.38
CA GLY A 98 7.50 3.92 -15.77
C GLY A 98 7.60 3.76 -14.25
N LEU A 99 7.14 2.63 -13.71
CA LEU A 99 7.19 2.29 -12.30
C LEU A 99 8.28 1.23 -12.03
N GLY A 100 9.31 1.60 -11.27
CA GLY A 100 10.45 0.75 -10.96
C GLY A 100 11.54 0.75 -12.04
N PRO A 101 12.67 0.06 -11.77
CA PRO A 101 13.74 -0.11 -12.75
C PRO A 101 13.34 -1.04 -13.88
N THR A 102 13.99 -0.87 -15.04
CA THR A 102 13.90 -1.78 -16.19
C THR A 102 15.28 -2.42 -16.42
N PRO A 103 15.45 -3.76 -16.30
CA PRO A 103 14.42 -4.74 -15.98
C PRO A 103 14.03 -4.75 -14.50
N LEU A 104 12.74 -4.96 -14.24
CA LEU A 104 12.20 -5.17 -12.90
C LEU A 104 12.34 -6.64 -12.52
N ARG A 105 12.79 -6.93 -11.29
CA ARG A 105 13.01 -8.30 -10.82
C ARG A 105 12.25 -8.57 -9.50
N PRO A 106 11.72 -9.79 -9.30
CA PRO A 106 11.18 -10.21 -8.02
C PRO A 106 12.22 -10.14 -6.88
N PRO A 107 11.78 -10.01 -5.62
CA PRO A 107 12.70 -10.09 -4.49
C PRO A 107 13.27 -11.50 -4.33
N THR A 108 14.55 -11.60 -3.98
CA THR A 108 15.20 -12.86 -3.58
C THR A 108 14.94 -13.13 -2.10
N GLY A 109 14.16 -14.16 -1.78
CA GLY A 109 13.87 -14.56 -0.40
C GLY A 109 13.00 -13.54 0.34
N LYS A 110 11.67 -13.68 0.23
CA LYS A 110 10.73 -12.86 0.99
C LYS A 110 10.85 -13.20 2.48
N LYS A 111 11.22 -12.21 3.30
CA LYS A 111 11.01 -12.26 4.75
C LYS A 111 9.66 -11.62 5.06
N LEU A 112 8.84 -12.19 5.92
CA LEU A 112 7.59 -11.57 6.38
C LEU A 112 7.92 -10.38 7.29
N ARG A 113 7.42 -9.18 6.96
CA ARG A 113 7.73 -7.94 7.72
C ARG A 113 6.51 -7.07 7.98
N TRP A 114 5.51 -7.16 7.11
CA TRP A 114 4.26 -6.40 7.18
C TRP A 114 3.16 -7.38 7.53
N HIS A 115 2.15 -6.94 8.27
CA HIS A 115 1.05 -7.82 8.67
C HIS A 115 0.39 -8.48 7.45
N VAL A 116 0.15 -7.73 6.38
CA VAL A 116 -0.40 -8.31 5.14
C VAL A 116 0.47 -9.40 4.51
N ASP A 117 1.78 -9.42 4.77
CA ASP A 117 2.63 -10.48 4.22
C ASP A 117 2.30 -11.85 4.79
N PHE A 118 1.91 -11.91 6.07
CA PHE A 118 1.52 -13.15 6.74
C PHE A 118 0.26 -13.71 6.09
N LEU A 119 -0.73 -12.86 5.83
CA LEU A 119 -1.94 -13.25 5.12
C LEU A 119 -1.66 -13.69 3.67
N LEU A 120 -0.85 -12.94 2.93
CA LEU A 120 -0.50 -13.24 1.53
C LEU A 120 0.40 -14.47 1.36
N GLU A 121 0.98 -14.98 2.44
CA GLU A 121 1.75 -16.22 2.44
C GLU A 121 0.85 -17.45 2.30
N GLU A 122 -0.39 -17.36 2.76
CA GLU A 122 -1.36 -18.45 2.68
C GLU A 122 -1.78 -18.71 1.23
N CYS A 123 -1.80 -19.99 0.83
CA CYS A 123 -2.10 -20.39 -0.54
C CYS A 123 -3.56 -20.10 -0.95
N VAL A 124 -4.44 -20.04 0.05
CA VAL A 124 -5.86 -19.74 -0.09
C VAL A 124 -6.19 -18.25 -0.13
N VAL A 125 -5.16 -17.39 -0.03
CA VAL A 125 -5.29 -15.94 -0.21
C VAL A 125 -4.79 -15.52 -1.57
N GLU A 126 -5.65 -14.85 -2.32
CA GLU A 126 -5.36 -14.31 -3.65
C GLU A 126 -5.21 -12.79 -3.60
N LEU A 127 -4.13 -12.26 -4.18
CA LEU A 127 -4.03 -10.84 -4.52
C LEU A 127 -4.68 -10.62 -5.88
N ARG A 128 -5.89 -10.05 -5.89
CA ARG A 128 -6.72 -9.89 -7.10
C ARG A 128 -6.58 -8.54 -7.78
N GLY A 129 -6.19 -7.50 -7.04
CA GLY A 129 -6.01 -6.19 -7.63
C GLY A 129 -5.12 -5.25 -6.84
N VAL A 130 -4.57 -4.25 -7.52
CA VAL A 130 -3.66 -3.25 -6.96
C VAL A 130 -4.02 -1.85 -7.45
N TYR A 131 -4.39 -0.99 -6.51
CA TYR A 131 -4.67 0.42 -6.74
C TYR A 131 -3.47 1.23 -6.28
N ILE A 132 -2.91 2.08 -7.14
CA ILE A 132 -1.60 2.71 -6.97
C ILE A 132 -1.73 4.22 -7.05
N VAL A 133 -1.39 4.93 -5.98
CA VAL A 133 -1.37 6.41 -5.97
C VAL A 133 0.09 6.87 -5.91
N ARG A 134 0.61 7.35 -7.04
CA ARG A 134 2.03 7.74 -7.20
C ARG A 134 2.26 9.17 -6.77
N VAL A 135 2.88 9.37 -5.61
CA VAL A 135 3.11 10.71 -5.04
C VAL A 135 4.60 11.05 -5.11
N LYS A 136 4.92 12.19 -5.72
CA LYS A 136 6.28 12.74 -5.65
C LYS A 136 6.54 13.14 -4.21
N LYS A 137 7.65 12.66 -3.64
CA LYS A 137 8.11 13.15 -2.34
C LYS A 137 8.27 14.66 -2.47
N ARG A 138 7.58 15.45 -1.63
CA ARG A 138 7.80 16.90 -1.60
C ARG A 138 9.28 17.14 -1.29
N ASN A 139 10.01 17.72 -2.24
CA ASN A 139 11.32 18.27 -1.94
C ASN A 139 11.08 19.40 -0.96
N THR A 140 11.45 19.21 0.32
CA THR A 140 11.79 20.36 1.15
C THR A 140 13.10 20.94 0.64
N GLU A 141 13.03 21.66 -0.47
CA GLU A 141 14.08 22.58 -0.89
C GLU A 141 13.98 23.83 -0.01
N GLY A 142 14.55 23.72 1.19
CA GLY A 142 14.98 24.87 1.96
C GLY A 142 16.42 25.20 1.56
N HIS A 143 16.57 26.20 0.70
CA HIS A 143 17.72 27.10 0.55
C HIS A 143 19.06 26.61 1.15
N ARG A 144 19.95 26.08 0.31
CA ARG A 144 21.40 26.21 0.54
C ARG A 144 21.85 27.53 -0.08
N GLY A 145 21.58 28.63 0.62
CA GLY A 145 22.23 29.91 0.41
C GLY A 145 22.97 30.28 1.69
N GLY A 146 24.26 30.61 1.57
CA GLY A 146 25.01 31.31 2.61
C GLY A 146 25.76 30.42 3.59
N THR A 147 27.07 30.36 3.42
CA THR A 147 28.04 30.27 4.52
C THR A 147 27.71 31.28 5.61
N GLU A 148 27.39 30.85 6.83
CA GLU A 148 27.72 31.62 8.04
C GLU A 148 27.67 30.78 9.31
N LEU A 149 28.61 31.11 10.19
CA LEU A 149 28.93 30.48 11.46
C LEU A 149 27.81 30.71 12.48
N TYR A 150 27.29 29.65 13.11
CA TYR A 150 27.08 29.49 14.57
C TYR A 150 26.16 28.29 14.81
N GLY A 151 26.44 27.53 15.87
CA GLY A 151 25.71 26.31 16.20
C GLY A 151 24.32 26.58 16.79
N GLU A 152 23.32 25.86 16.30
CA GLU A 152 22.18 25.41 17.11
C GLU A 152 21.40 24.29 16.40
N LYS A 153 20.99 23.29 17.19
CA LYS A 153 20.39 22.03 16.73
C LYS A 153 18.96 22.21 16.24
N ASN A 154 18.76 22.57 14.97
CA ASN A 154 17.42 22.60 14.37
C ASN A 154 16.94 21.19 13.93
N LYS A 155 16.29 20.47 14.86
CA LYS A 155 15.55 19.21 14.61
C LYS A 155 14.14 19.42 14.01
N SER A 156 13.69 20.65 13.82
CA SER A 156 12.28 20.99 13.54
C SER A 156 11.83 20.84 12.07
N VAL A 157 12.70 21.09 11.08
CA VAL A 157 12.26 21.18 9.66
C VAL A 157 12.12 19.81 8.98
N LYS A 158 12.74 18.75 9.51
CA LYS A 158 12.67 17.39 8.94
C LYS A 158 11.35 16.64 9.20
N SER A 159 10.51 17.11 10.13
CA SER A 159 9.26 16.42 10.51
C SER A 159 8.10 16.68 9.55
N VAL A 160 8.04 17.88 8.95
CA VAL A 160 6.89 18.32 8.15
C VAL A 160 6.79 17.59 6.80
N ALA A 161 7.92 17.36 6.11
CA ALA A 161 7.95 16.65 4.83
C ALA A 161 7.72 15.14 4.94
N LYS A 162 8.04 14.57 6.11
CA LYS A 162 7.84 13.14 6.40
C LYS A 162 6.37 12.83 6.72
N ASN A 163 5.57 13.87 6.99
CA ASN A 163 4.17 13.76 7.36
C ASN A 163 3.22 13.73 6.16
N SER A 164 3.49 14.40 5.03
CA SER A 164 2.48 14.50 3.94
C SER A 164 2.10 13.17 3.30
N ASP A 165 3.05 12.25 3.15
CA ASP A 165 2.78 11.00 2.44
C ASP A 165 2.28 9.90 3.39
N ARG A 166 2.66 9.96 4.67
CA ARG A 166 2.01 9.19 5.75
C ARG A 166 0.58 9.66 5.98
N GLN A 167 0.36 10.98 5.88
CA GLN A 167 -0.99 11.55 5.90
C GLN A 167 -1.84 10.98 4.79
N LEU A 168 -1.32 10.77 3.56
CA LEU A 168 -2.12 10.17 2.50
C LEU A 168 -2.49 8.71 2.77
N GLU A 169 -1.56 7.89 3.28
CA GLU A 169 -1.88 6.49 3.66
C GLU A 169 -3.00 6.46 4.71
N THR A 170 -2.86 7.27 5.77
CA THR A 170 -3.87 7.43 6.82
C THR A 170 -5.18 8.00 6.27
N ALA A 171 -5.14 9.00 5.39
CA ALA A 171 -6.33 9.63 4.83
C ALA A 171 -7.09 8.65 3.93
N VAL A 172 -6.40 7.87 3.10
CA VAL A 172 -7.00 6.78 2.30
C VAL A 172 -7.64 5.75 3.23
N SER A 173 -6.92 5.29 4.26
CA SER A 173 -7.46 4.30 5.21
C SER A 173 -8.71 4.81 5.93
N ARG A 174 -8.68 6.05 6.41
CA ARG A 174 -9.82 6.70 7.07
C ARG A 174 -10.99 6.92 6.13
N HIS A 175 -10.75 7.32 4.88
CA HIS A 175 -11.79 7.44 3.87
C HIS A 175 -12.44 6.08 3.58
N LEU A 176 -11.67 5.01 3.45
CA LEU A 176 -12.24 3.67 3.28
C LEU A 176 -13.16 3.29 4.45
N LEU A 177 -12.79 3.65 5.68
CA LEU A 177 -13.63 3.41 6.87
C LEU A 177 -14.94 4.23 6.88
N THR A 178 -15.09 5.25 6.01
CA THR A 178 -16.37 5.94 5.83
C THR A 178 -17.30 5.24 4.85
N LEU A 179 -16.81 4.24 4.10
CA LEU A 179 -17.62 3.50 3.14
C LEU A 179 -18.45 2.43 3.87
N PRO A 180 -19.76 2.34 3.63
CA PRO A 180 -20.64 1.44 4.38
C PRO A 180 -20.34 -0.06 4.15
N GLN A 181 -19.60 -0.40 3.09
CA GLN A 181 -19.18 -1.77 2.79
C GLN A 181 -17.87 -2.19 3.45
N ILE A 182 -17.22 -1.31 4.22
CA ILE A 182 -15.90 -1.53 4.79
C ILE A 182 -16.00 -1.68 6.31
N ILE A 183 -15.43 -2.76 6.82
CA ILE A 183 -15.41 -3.07 8.26
C ILE A 183 -13.96 -3.32 8.67
N PRO A 184 -13.46 -2.75 9.78
CA PRO A 184 -12.13 -3.09 10.29
C PRO A 184 -12.08 -4.56 10.71
N LEU A 185 -11.10 -5.33 10.23
CA LEU A 185 -10.94 -6.73 10.65
C LEU A 185 -10.61 -6.81 12.16
N VAL A 186 -9.56 -6.10 12.57
CA VAL A 186 -9.19 -5.89 13.97
C VAL A 186 -8.65 -4.46 14.13
N PRO A 187 -9.08 -3.70 15.16
CA PRO A 187 -8.52 -2.37 15.44
C PRO A 187 -7.00 -2.42 15.64
N GLY A 188 -6.27 -1.46 15.07
CA GLY A 188 -4.81 -1.37 15.21
C GLY A 188 -4.00 -2.31 14.29
N LEU A 189 -4.64 -3.18 13.50
CA LEU A 189 -3.94 -4.12 12.65
C LEU A 189 -3.30 -3.42 11.45
N GLY A 190 -1.97 -3.28 11.50
CA GLY A 190 -1.18 -2.70 10.40
C GLY A 190 -0.96 -1.19 10.49
N SER A 191 -1.47 -0.55 11.54
CA SER A 191 -1.48 0.89 11.80
C SER A 191 -0.68 1.26 13.06
N THR A 192 0.57 0.79 13.16
CA THR A 192 1.40 1.06 14.37
C THR A 192 1.59 2.55 14.63
N ASP A 193 1.46 3.40 13.61
CA ASP A 193 1.61 4.84 13.65
C ASP A 193 0.29 5.65 13.53
N ASP A 194 -0.88 5.00 13.45
CA ASP A 194 -2.19 5.66 13.45
C ASP A 194 -3.09 5.10 14.58
N PRO A 195 -3.12 5.77 15.76
CA PRO A 195 -3.97 5.35 16.87
C PRO A 195 -5.44 5.26 16.46
N GLY A 196 -6.03 4.08 16.59
CA GLY A 196 -7.42 3.81 16.19
C GLY A 196 -7.62 3.45 14.72
N GLY A 197 -6.60 3.62 13.88
CA GLY A 197 -6.62 3.15 12.49
C GLY A 197 -6.49 1.63 12.41
N THR A 198 -6.80 1.07 11.24
CA THR A 198 -6.40 -0.28 10.84
C THR A 198 -6.20 -0.27 9.32
N HIS A 199 -5.23 -1.04 8.84
CA HIS A 199 -4.87 -1.03 7.42
C HIS A 199 -5.39 -2.27 6.69
N LEU A 200 -5.90 -3.27 7.41
CA LEU A 200 -6.54 -4.45 6.84
C LEU A 200 -8.04 -4.42 7.16
N LEU A 201 -8.85 -4.27 6.11
CA LEU A 201 -10.29 -4.06 6.20
C LEU A 201 -11.02 -5.14 5.43
N GLN A 202 -12.12 -5.64 6.00
CA GLN A 202 -13.05 -6.54 5.33
C GLN A 202 -13.99 -5.74 4.43
N VAL A 203 -14.30 -6.31 3.27
CA VAL A 203 -15.26 -5.76 2.31
C VAL A 203 -16.51 -6.64 2.31
N THR A 204 -17.65 -6.08 2.71
CA THR A 204 -18.96 -6.75 2.72
C THR A 204 -19.78 -6.46 1.46
N ALA A 205 -19.17 -5.77 0.49
CA ALA A 205 -19.80 -5.42 -0.77
C ALA A 205 -20.08 -6.62 -1.67
N VAL A 206 -21.09 -6.47 -2.53
CA VAL A 206 -21.36 -7.35 -3.66
C VAL A 206 -20.30 -7.20 -4.77
N PRO A 207 -20.03 -8.24 -5.58
CA PRO A 207 -18.90 -8.24 -6.53
C PRO A 207 -18.86 -7.04 -7.50
N HIS A 208 -20.00 -6.51 -7.93
CA HIS A 208 -20.05 -5.37 -8.87
C HIS A 208 -19.57 -4.05 -8.25
N TRP A 209 -19.52 -3.94 -6.91
CA TRP A 209 -19.01 -2.75 -6.22
C TRP A 209 -17.59 -2.39 -6.67
N TRP A 210 -16.76 -3.39 -6.96
CA TRP A 210 -15.39 -3.21 -7.45
C TRP A 210 -15.28 -2.46 -8.77
N GLN A 211 -16.34 -2.43 -9.59
CA GLN A 211 -16.39 -1.65 -10.83
C GLN A 211 -16.48 -0.14 -10.53
N THR A 212 -17.10 0.22 -9.40
CA THR A 212 -17.27 1.61 -8.96
C THR A 212 -16.14 2.10 -8.05
N PHE A 213 -15.40 1.16 -7.45
CA PHE A 213 -14.34 1.46 -6.48
C PHE A 213 -13.25 2.41 -7.01
N PRO A 214 -12.70 2.27 -8.24
CA PRO A 214 -11.80 3.28 -8.81
C PRO A 214 -12.40 4.69 -8.84
N GLY A 215 -13.70 4.80 -9.15
CA GLY A 215 -14.42 6.07 -9.15
C GLY A 215 -14.45 6.73 -7.76
N GLN A 216 -14.79 5.95 -6.73
CA GLN A 216 -14.83 6.40 -5.33
C GLN A 216 -13.45 6.91 -4.87
N ILE A 217 -12.38 6.16 -5.14
CA ILE A 217 -11.02 6.58 -4.81
C ILE A 217 -10.62 7.84 -5.59
N ASN A 218 -10.99 7.93 -6.86
CA ASN A 218 -10.71 9.11 -7.68
C ASN A 218 -11.43 10.36 -7.16
N GLU A 219 -12.67 10.25 -6.69
CA GLU A 219 -13.41 11.36 -6.06
C GLU A 219 -12.72 11.84 -4.78
N PHE A 220 -12.35 10.91 -3.89
CA PHE A 220 -11.58 11.22 -2.70
C PHE A 220 -10.26 11.94 -3.02
N LEU A 221 -9.46 11.40 -3.95
CA LEU A 221 -8.18 12.00 -4.35
C LEU A 221 -8.32 13.35 -5.07
N ARG A 222 -9.51 13.71 -5.56
CA ARG A 222 -9.81 15.06 -6.06
C ARG A 222 -10.15 16.01 -4.91
N GLY A 223 -10.87 15.54 -3.89
CA GLY A 223 -11.16 16.31 -2.68
C GLY A 223 -9.91 16.66 -1.88
N GLU A 224 -8.96 15.73 -1.73
CA GLU A 224 -7.68 15.99 -1.04
C GLU A 224 -6.72 16.91 -1.81
N ALA A 225 -6.94 17.11 -3.11
CA ALA A 225 -6.11 17.97 -3.95
C ALA A 225 -6.64 19.41 -4.08
N ALA A 226 -7.86 19.66 -3.59
CA ALA A 226 -8.50 20.98 -3.56
C ALA A 226 -8.13 21.72 -2.27
#